data_AF-A0A958JTF6-F1
#
_entry.id   AF-A0A958JTF6-F1
#
_cell.length_a   1.000
_cell.length_b   1.000
_cell.length_c   1.000
_cell.angle_alpha   90.00
_cell.angle_beta   90.00
_cell.angle_gamma   90.00
#
_symmetry.space_group_name_H-M   'P 1'
#
loop_
_entity.id
_entity.type
_entity.pdbx_description
1 polymer ?
#
loop_
_entity_poly.entity_id
_entity_poly.type
_entity_poly.pdbx_seq_one_letter_code
_entity_poly.pdbx_strand_id
1 'polypeptide(L)'
;ADTVAARNFQGTNECHGWMGIRFQVTPQGEPNEIVLHVRMLDTANVLQQEALGIFGVNLIYGAFHYHEDPERLIASLADNIGTDRIEVEVTNFSGPAFEQVDQRSLNLALLEKNFSNATMFGPDGTVKLPSEELHKRPVVLLRGSFRPITLANVDMLDAGTAQFVEEANLGGEKPLVIIEMTIRNLLSHNLFGRETLLALVDTLLALGHNVLITDYQEYYRLSSYLRRYTGLPIAILLGANNLYYLFDEQYYVHLHGGILEGFGRLFREQVKLYVYPMANELFAKSLSEHEGADVVPSQGMKFVTVENIQVQRKYQGLFFYLWDSRLITSIDKYSPELAQLHSSFVRKLIRENNPEWKKYVPAAAIPIIEEQKIFTTSG
;
A
#
# COMPACT_ATOMS: atom_id res chain seq x y z
N ALA A 1 9.86 7.19 26.90
CA ALA A 1 10.08 8.65 26.74
C ALA A 1 8.90 9.12 25.95
N ASP A 2 8.02 9.91 26.58
CA ASP A 2 6.67 10.07 26.08
C ASP A 2 6.52 11.49 25.57
N THR A 3 6.77 11.68 24.27
CA THR A 3 6.47 12.95 23.59
C THR A 3 5.20 12.73 22.80
N VAL A 4 4.09 13.26 23.33
CA VAL A 4 2.76 13.08 22.75
C VAL A 4 2.13 14.44 22.51
N ALA A 5 1.66 14.65 21.28
CA ALA A 5 0.81 15.78 20.92
C ALA A 5 -0.67 15.37 21.05
N ALA A 6 -1.30 15.69 22.17
CA ALA A 6 -2.74 15.48 22.36
C ALA A 6 -3.59 16.57 21.67
N ARG A 7 -4.90 16.34 21.52
CA ARG A 7 -5.80 17.29 20.84
C ARG A 7 -5.75 18.68 21.48
N ASN A 8 -5.44 19.68 20.67
CA ASN A 8 -5.46 21.09 21.07
C ASN A 8 -6.90 21.61 21.15
N PHE A 9 -7.09 22.77 21.77
CA PHE A 9 -8.42 23.37 21.98
C PHE A 9 -9.19 23.63 20.67
N GLN A 10 -8.49 23.93 19.57
CA GLN A 10 -9.10 24.16 18.26
C GLN A 10 -9.42 22.86 17.50
N GLY A 11 -8.87 21.72 17.95
CA GLY A 11 -9.07 20.41 17.34
C GLY A 11 -8.47 20.25 15.94
N THR A 12 -7.46 21.05 15.59
CA THR A 12 -6.88 21.12 14.24
C THR A 12 -5.57 20.36 14.09
N ASN A 13 -4.97 19.92 15.19
CA ASN A 13 -3.69 19.20 15.16
C ASN A 13 -3.88 17.70 15.00
N GLU A 14 -2.91 17.06 14.34
CA GLU A 14 -2.79 15.61 14.42
C GLU A 14 -2.45 15.19 15.86
N CYS A 15 -3.17 14.17 16.34
CA CYS A 15 -3.01 13.66 17.70
C CYS A 15 -2.16 12.38 17.63
N HIS A 16 -0.86 12.50 17.92
CA HIS A 16 0.07 11.39 17.79
C HIS A 16 1.26 11.53 18.76
N GLY A 17 2.06 10.48 18.91
CA GLY A 17 3.23 10.52 19.76
C GLY A 17 4.08 9.26 19.73
N TRP A 18 5.28 9.38 20.30
CA TRP A 18 6.14 8.24 20.57
C TRP A 18 5.89 7.74 21.98
N MET A 19 5.74 6.43 22.11
CA MET A 19 5.72 5.70 23.38
C MET A 19 6.85 4.69 23.38
N GLY A 20 7.42 4.43 24.54
CA GLY A 20 8.40 3.35 24.63
C GLY A 20 8.82 3.00 26.03
N ILE A 21 9.24 1.76 26.19
CA ILE A 21 9.71 1.17 27.43
C ILE A 21 11.12 0.62 27.24
N ARG A 22 12.00 0.91 28.20
CA ARG A 22 13.29 0.26 28.35
C ARG A 22 13.25 -0.64 29.58
N PHE A 23 13.54 -1.92 29.44
CA PHE A 23 13.38 -2.91 30.52
C PHE A 23 14.47 -3.99 30.48
N GLN A 24 14.64 -4.69 31.59
CA GLN A 24 15.56 -5.82 31.73
C GLN A 24 14.77 -7.08 32.09
N VAL A 25 15.05 -8.19 31.41
CA VAL A 25 14.42 -9.50 31.71
C VAL A 25 15.11 -10.17 32.89
N THR A 26 16.42 -9.94 33.06
CA THR A 26 17.22 -10.44 34.18
C THR A 26 17.91 -9.27 34.92
N PRO A 27 18.08 -9.35 36.25
CA PRO A 27 18.80 -8.32 37.00
C PRO A 27 20.19 -8.08 36.42
N GLN A 28 20.54 -6.82 36.20
CA GLN A 28 21.84 -6.40 35.63
C GLN A 28 22.12 -6.90 34.19
N GLY A 29 21.14 -7.47 33.49
CA GLY A 29 21.27 -7.83 32.08
C GLY A 29 21.31 -6.62 31.15
N GLU A 30 21.71 -6.84 29.90
CA GLU A 30 21.58 -5.80 28.87
C GLU A 30 20.11 -5.41 28.65
N PRO A 31 19.81 -4.11 28.43
CA PRO A 31 18.44 -3.63 28.32
C PRO A 31 17.81 -3.98 26.97
N ASN A 32 16.50 -4.14 27.01
CA ASN A 32 15.63 -4.22 25.84
C ASN A 32 14.83 -2.92 25.73
N GLU A 33 14.52 -2.52 24.51
CA GLU A 33 13.73 -1.33 24.20
C GLU A 33 12.61 -1.67 23.23
N ILE A 34 11.40 -1.25 23.57
CA ILE A 34 10.26 -1.25 22.66
C ILE A 34 9.87 0.20 22.42
N VAL A 35 9.83 0.61 21.16
CA VAL A 35 9.43 1.94 20.73
C VAL A 35 8.28 1.83 19.75
N LEU A 36 7.23 2.61 19.98
CA LEU A 36 6.00 2.63 19.20
C LEU A 36 5.68 4.07 18.82
N HIS A 37 5.27 4.29 17.58
CA HIS A 37 4.59 5.53 17.20
C HIS A 37 3.08 5.26 17.17
N VAL A 38 2.31 6.10 17.85
CA VAL A 38 0.86 5.94 18.01
C VAL A 38 0.10 7.18 17.59
N ARG A 39 -1.10 6.98 17.03
CA ARG A 39 -2.10 8.01 16.74
C ARG A 39 -3.33 7.79 17.60
N MET A 40 -3.79 8.85 18.24
CA MET A 40 -4.99 8.82 19.08
C MET A 40 -6.20 9.21 18.24
N LEU A 41 -7.19 8.33 18.17
CA LEU A 41 -8.34 8.46 17.29
C LEU A 41 -9.57 9.05 18.00
N ASP A 42 -9.56 9.05 19.33
CA ASP A 42 -10.63 9.66 20.14
C ASP A 42 -10.77 11.15 19.86
N THR A 43 -12.01 11.63 19.85
CA THR A 43 -12.31 13.03 19.55
C THR A 43 -12.11 13.98 20.74
N ALA A 44 -12.04 13.47 21.97
CA ALA A 44 -11.87 14.28 23.17
C ALA A 44 -10.52 14.02 23.84
N ASN A 45 -9.82 15.09 24.27
CA ASN A 45 -8.48 14.98 24.88
C ASN A 45 -8.47 14.06 26.12
N VAL A 46 -9.49 14.14 26.99
CA VAL A 46 -9.58 13.26 28.17
C VAL A 46 -9.66 11.78 27.79
N LEU A 47 -10.41 11.45 26.73
CA LEU A 47 -10.51 10.07 26.22
C LEU A 47 -9.19 9.62 25.61
N GLN A 48 -8.48 10.51 24.90
CA GLN A 48 -7.14 10.21 24.38
C GLN A 48 -6.14 9.89 25.50
N GLN A 49 -6.15 10.67 26.59
CA GLN A 49 -5.29 10.43 27.76
C GLN A 49 -5.60 9.10 28.44
N GLU A 50 -6.88 8.78 28.61
CA GLU A 50 -7.33 7.51 29.16
C GLU A 50 -6.85 6.33 28.30
N ALA A 51 -7.09 6.40 26.98
CA ALA A 51 -6.67 5.35 26.04
C ALA A 51 -5.16 5.14 26.09
N LEU A 52 -4.37 6.22 26.06
CA LEU A 52 -2.92 6.13 26.17
C LEU A 52 -2.46 5.57 27.51
N GLY A 53 -3.15 5.91 28.60
CA GLY A 53 -2.86 5.39 29.94
C GLY A 53 -3.02 3.87 29.98
N ILE A 54 -4.15 3.36 29.49
CA ILE A 54 -4.40 1.91 29.43
C ILE A 54 -3.41 1.23 28.47
N PHE A 55 -3.18 1.80 27.29
CA PHE A 55 -2.21 1.29 26.32
C PHE A 55 -0.78 1.21 26.89
N GLY A 56 -0.36 2.22 27.66
CA GLY A 56 0.92 2.23 28.36
C GLY A 56 1.04 1.12 29.41
N VAL A 57 -0.03 0.85 30.17
CA VAL A 57 -0.08 -0.28 31.11
C VAL A 57 0.03 -1.62 30.37
N ASN A 58 -0.69 -1.77 29.26
CA ASN A 58 -0.63 -2.96 28.42
C ASN A 58 0.78 -3.17 27.84
N LEU A 59 1.45 -2.09 27.39
CA LEU A 59 2.83 -2.14 26.90
C LEU A 59 3.79 -2.62 28.00
N ILE A 60 3.67 -2.09 29.22
CA ILE A 60 4.50 -2.53 30.35
C ILE A 60 4.24 -4.01 30.63
N TYR A 61 2.97 -4.42 30.75
CA TYR A 61 2.61 -5.81 31.02
C TYR A 61 3.14 -6.76 29.93
N GLY A 62 2.90 -6.43 28.65
CA GLY A 62 3.37 -7.21 27.52
C GLY A 62 4.88 -7.33 27.45
N ALA A 63 5.63 -6.26 27.75
CA ALA A 63 7.09 -6.29 27.81
C ALA A 63 7.61 -7.30 28.84
N PHE A 64 7.05 -7.33 30.06
CA PHE A 64 7.53 -8.23 31.11
C PHE A 64 7.01 -9.67 30.98
N HIS A 65 5.80 -9.86 30.44
CA HIS A 65 5.14 -11.16 30.44
C HIS A 65 5.09 -11.86 29.07
N TYR A 66 5.18 -11.11 27.96
CA TYR A 66 5.03 -11.63 26.59
C TYR A 66 6.22 -11.32 25.67
N HIS A 67 7.38 -10.86 26.17
CA HIS A 67 8.54 -10.56 25.32
C HIS A 67 9.05 -11.76 24.51
N GLU A 68 8.86 -12.99 25.01
CA GLU A 68 9.22 -14.22 24.28
C GLU A 68 8.30 -14.50 23.07
N ASP A 69 7.12 -13.86 23.03
CA ASP A 69 6.16 -13.93 21.92
C ASP A 69 5.73 -12.50 21.52
N PRO A 70 6.54 -11.82 20.67
CA PRO A 70 6.26 -10.45 20.24
C PRO A 70 4.91 -10.24 19.56
N GLU A 71 4.36 -11.27 18.89
CA GLU A 71 3.05 -11.16 18.27
C GLU A 71 1.92 -11.17 19.31
N ARG A 72 2.06 -11.98 20.35
CA ARG A 72 1.16 -11.94 21.51
C ARG A 72 1.30 -10.63 22.26
N LEU A 73 2.52 -10.11 22.40
CA LEU A 73 2.76 -8.79 22.98
C LEU A 73 1.97 -7.72 22.22
N ILE A 74 2.13 -7.63 20.89
CA ILE A 74 1.38 -6.69 20.06
C ILE A 74 -0.12 -6.88 20.25
N ALA A 75 -0.63 -8.12 20.20
CA ALA A 75 -2.06 -8.39 20.38
C ALA A 75 -2.59 -7.86 21.73
N SER A 76 -1.82 -8.02 22.81
CA SER A 76 -2.22 -7.59 24.16
C SER A 76 -2.31 -6.07 24.32
N LEU A 77 -1.74 -5.28 23.41
CA LEU A 77 -1.82 -3.81 23.46
C LEU A 77 -3.28 -3.31 23.39
N ALA A 78 -4.18 -4.07 22.76
CA ALA A 78 -5.60 -3.74 22.63
C ALA A 78 -6.45 -4.12 23.86
N ASP A 79 -5.88 -4.78 24.87
CA ASP A 79 -6.62 -5.26 26.03
C ASP A 79 -7.34 -4.09 26.74
N ASN A 80 -8.67 -4.21 26.91
CA ASN A 80 -9.55 -3.21 27.53
C ASN A 80 -9.64 -1.84 26.81
N ILE A 81 -9.13 -1.69 25.59
CA ILE A 81 -9.28 -0.47 24.77
C ILE A 81 -9.79 -0.73 23.35
N GLY A 82 -9.61 -1.95 22.82
CA GLY A 82 -9.84 -2.26 21.41
C GLY A 82 -8.82 -1.62 20.48
N THR A 83 -9.06 -1.71 19.17
CA THR A 83 -8.17 -1.17 18.11
C THR A 83 -8.64 0.16 17.53
N ASP A 84 -9.82 0.63 17.92
CA ASP A 84 -10.46 1.81 17.30
C ASP A 84 -10.05 3.14 17.96
N ARG A 85 -9.40 3.09 19.13
CA ARG A 85 -9.02 4.27 19.90
C ARG A 85 -7.58 4.71 19.65
N ILE A 86 -6.70 3.75 19.36
CA ILE A 86 -5.27 3.96 19.11
C ILE A 86 -4.85 3.19 17.87
N GLU A 87 -4.29 3.90 16.90
CA GLU A 87 -3.57 3.33 15.77
C GLU A 87 -2.08 3.31 16.09
N VAL A 88 -1.38 2.23 15.75
CA VAL A 88 0.08 2.08 15.94
C VAL A 88 0.73 2.15 14.56
N GLU A 89 1.36 3.27 14.20
CA GLU A 89 1.91 3.47 12.85
C GLU A 89 3.17 2.63 12.62
N VAL A 90 4.05 2.57 13.62
CA VAL A 90 5.32 1.83 13.55
C VAL A 90 5.67 1.26 14.92
N THR A 91 6.29 0.07 14.92
CA THR A 91 6.93 -0.53 16.09
C THR A 91 8.39 -0.88 15.82
N ASN A 92 9.23 -0.76 16.85
CA ASN A 92 10.62 -1.19 16.80
C ASN A 92 11.03 -1.82 18.14
N PHE A 93 11.45 -3.09 18.09
CA PHE A 93 11.81 -3.89 19.26
C PHE A 93 13.31 -4.20 19.18
N SER A 94 14.08 -3.84 20.20
CA SER A 94 15.54 -3.99 20.18
C SER A 94 16.09 -4.47 21.53
N GLY A 95 17.28 -5.05 21.50
CA GLY A 95 17.94 -5.64 22.66
C GLY A 95 17.97 -7.18 22.64
N PRO A 96 18.62 -7.80 23.63
CA PRO A 96 18.91 -9.24 23.62
C PRO A 96 17.67 -10.15 23.50
N ALA A 97 16.53 -9.76 24.05
CA ALA A 97 15.29 -10.53 23.99
C ALA A 97 14.65 -10.54 22.59
N PHE A 98 15.05 -9.61 21.71
CA PHE A 98 14.46 -9.41 20.40
C PHE A 98 15.45 -9.62 19.24
N GLU A 99 16.61 -10.24 19.49
CA GLU A 99 17.65 -10.44 18.48
C GLU A 99 17.17 -11.24 17.26
N GLN A 100 16.24 -12.19 17.48
CA GLN A 100 15.67 -13.03 16.43
C GLN A 100 14.40 -12.44 15.78
N VAL A 101 14.02 -11.21 16.15
CA VAL A 101 12.76 -10.61 15.71
C VAL A 101 12.94 -9.80 14.43
N ASP A 102 12.29 -10.23 13.36
CA ASP A 102 12.18 -9.42 12.14
C ASP A 102 11.20 -8.26 12.36
N GLN A 103 11.72 -7.03 12.36
CA GLN A 103 10.92 -5.80 12.53
C GLN A 103 9.83 -5.66 11.47
N ARG A 104 10.06 -6.16 10.25
CA ARG A 104 9.06 -6.10 9.18
C ARG A 104 7.90 -7.03 9.48
N SER A 105 8.20 -8.23 10.00
CA SER A 105 7.19 -9.18 10.45
C SER A 105 6.32 -8.59 11.56
N LEU A 106 6.92 -7.90 12.54
CA LEU A 106 6.17 -7.20 13.59
C LEU A 106 5.24 -6.12 13.04
N ASN A 107 5.72 -5.31 12.10
CA ASN A 107 4.91 -4.22 11.56
C ASN A 107 3.82 -4.72 10.59
N LEU A 108 4.03 -5.86 9.93
CA LEU A 108 2.95 -6.57 9.24
C LEU A 108 1.89 -7.09 10.20
N ALA A 109 2.29 -7.60 11.37
CA ALA A 109 1.36 -8.07 12.39
C ALA A 109 0.44 -6.96 12.92
N LEU A 110 0.85 -5.68 12.85
CA LEU A 110 -0.03 -4.54 13.16
C LEU A 110 -1.23 -4.47 12.21
N LEU A 111 -1.02 -4.72 10.91
CA LEU A 111 -2.10 -4.73 9.91
C LEU A 111 -3.01 -5.94 10.13
N GLU A 112 -2.42 -7.11 10.31
CA GLU A 112 -3.16 -8.36 10.55
C GLU A 112 -4.05 -8.28 11.80
N LYS A 113 -3.61 -7.54 12.82
CA LYS A 113 -4.32 -7.35 14.10
C LYS A 113 -5.14 -6.05 14.15
N ASN A 114 -5.29 -5.34 13.03
CA ASN A 114 -6.04 -4.08 12.89
C ASN A 114 -5.56 -2.92 13.78
N PHE A 115 -4.31 -2.92 14.23
CA PHE A 115 -3.70 -1.76 14.89
C PHE A 115 -3.29 -0.66 13.91
N SER A 116 -3.05 -1.02 12.64
CA SER A 116 -2.69 -0.09 11.59
C SER A 116 -3.37 -0.47 10.29
N ASN A 117 -3.61 0.52 9.44
CA ASN A 117 -4.09 0.31 8.09
C ASN A 117 -2.97 0.27 7.04
N ALA A 118 -1.74 0.60 7.43
CA ALA A 118 -0.61 0.66 6.52
C ALA A 118 0.74 0.48 7.23
N THR A 119 1.70 -0.14 6.54
CA THR A 119 3.11 -0.20 6.96
C THR A 119 4.00 0.08 5.77
N MET A 120 5.11 0.78 6.00
CA MET A 120 6.03 1.21 4.96
C MET A 120 7.43 0.66 5.20
N PHE A 121 8.05 0.17 4.14
CA PHE A 121 9.44 -0.30 4.12
C PHE A 121 10.26 0.55 3.16
N GLY A 122 11.42 1.00 3.63
CA GLY A 122 12.41 1.68 2.81
C GLY A 122 13.17 0.72 1.91
N PRO A 123 13.89 1.22 0.89
CA PRO A 123 14.67 0.40 -0.04
C PRO A 123 15.78 -0.43 0.63
N ASP A 124 16.16 -0.07 1.85
CA ASP A 124 17.10 -0.80 2.71
C ASP A 124 16.43 -1.93 3.53
N GLY A 125 15.12 -2.13 3.38
CA GLY A 125 14.33 -3.09 4.15
C GLY A 125 13.96 -2.61 5.55
N THR A 126 14.33 -1.39 5.95
CA THR A 126 13.97 -0.86 7.26
C THR A 126 12.54 -0.36 7.29
N VAL A 127 11.88 -0.49 8.44
CA VAL A 127 10.53 0.06 8.66
C VAL A 127 10.62 1.58 8.70
N LYS A 128 9.72 2.25 7.99
CA LYS A 128 9.64 3.71 7.93
C LYS A 128 8.33 4.21 8.49
N LEU A 129 8.39 5.37 9.15
CA LEU A 129 7.21 6.08 9.62
C LEU A 129 6.60 6.87 8.44
N PRO A 130 5.38 6.54 7.97
CA PRO A 130 4.82 7.18 6.78
C PRO A 130 4.66 8.69 6.91
N SER A 131 4.34 9.17 8.11
CA SER A 131 4.19 10.61 8.38
C SER A 131 5.49 11.39 8.21
N GLU A 132 6.66 10.76 8.38
CA GLU A 132 7.97 11.36 8.12
C GLU A 132 8.35 11.25 6.63
N GLU A 133 8.22 10.06 6.05
CA GLU A 133 8.62 9.81 4.66
C GLU A 133 7.80 10.61 3.64
N LEU A 134 6.50 10.76 3.88
CA LEU A 134 5.58 11.47 2.98
C LEU A 134 5.58 12.98 3.20
N HIS A 135 6.12 13.48 4.32
CA HIS A 135 5.96 14.87 4.72
C HIS A 135 6.48 15.83 3.65
N LYS A 136 5.59 16.68 3.12
CA LYS A 136 5.92 17.69 2.10
C LYS A 136 6.69 17.12 0.91
N ARG A 137 6.29 15.93 0.44
CA ARG A 137 6.85 15.35 -0.79
C ARG A 137 5.75 15.08 -1.81
N PRO A 138 5.99 15.36 -3.10
CA PRO A 138 5.15 14.82 -4.17
C PRO A 138 5.27 13.29 -4.17
N VAL A 139 4.22 12.58 -4.57
CA VAL A 139 4.20 11.11 -4.51
C VAL A 139 3.87 10.54 -5.88
N VAL A 140 4.59 9.50 -6.27
CA VAL A 140 4.18 8.58 -7.33
C VAL A 140 3.92 7.22 -6.70
N LEU A 141 2.71 6.72 -6.87
CA LEU A 141 2.26 5.46 -6.29
C LEU A 141 1.94 4.47 -7.41
N LEU A 142 2.67 3.37 -7.50
CA LEU A 142 2.29 2.24 -8.35
C LEU A 142 1.56 1.19 -7.53
N ARG A 143 0.29 0.96 -7.85
CA ARG A 143 -0.54 -0.02 -7.14
C ARG A 143 -0.64 -1.34 -7.91
N GLY A 144 -0.39 -2.45 -7.25
CA GLY A 144 -0.46 -3.76 -7.90
C GLY A 144 -0.43 -4.96 -6.96
N SER A 145 -0.73 -6.14 -7.51
CA SER A 145 -0.57 -7.41 -6.78
C SER A 145 0.86 -7.93 -6.84
N PHE A 146 1.60 -7.62 -7.91
CA PHE A 146 3.01 -7.96 -8.12
C PHE A 146 3.33 -9.46 -7.95
N ARG A 147 2.50 -10.32 -8.58
CA ARG A 147 2.65 -11.78 -8.49
C ARG A 147 3.01 -12.44 -9.84
N PRO A 148 4.26 -12.35 -10.35
CA PRO A 148 5.36 -11.50 -9.86
C PRO A 148 5.27 -10.04 -10.36
N ILE A 149 6.15 -9.17 -9.83
CA ILE A 149 6.54 -7.92 -10.49
C ILE A 149 7.10 -8.25 -11.89
N THR A 150 6.72 -7.47 -12.91
CA THR A 150 7.12 -7.69 -14.31
C THR A 150 7.75 -6.43 -14.91
N LEU A 151 8.41 -6.58 -16.05
CA LEU A 151 8.93 -5.42 -16.81
C LEU A 151 7.83 -4.44 -17.25
N ALA A 152 6.59 -4.90 -17.44
CA ALA A 152 5.46 -4.01 -17.72
C ALA A 152 5.14 -3.08 -16.54
N ASN A 153 5.34 -3.54 -15.30
CA ASN A 153 5.17 -2.70 -14.11
C ASN A 153 6.29 -1.67 -13.99
N VAL A 154 7.53 -2.04 -14.36
CA VAL A 154 8.67 -1.12 -14.41
C VAL A 154 8.47 -0.06 -15.49
N ASP A 155 8.06 -0.46 -16.70
CA ASP A 155 7.74 0.48 -17.78
C ASP A 155 6.63 1.44 -17.37
N MET A 156 5.57 0.93 -16.72
CA MET A 156 4.51 1.76 -16.14
C MET A 156 5.05 2.76 -15.11
N LEU A 157 5.92 2.32 -14.21
CA LEU A 157 6.51 3.17 -13.18
C LEU A 157 7.36 4.27 -13.79
N ASP A 158 8.27 3.92 -14.69
CA ASP A 158 9.23 4.82 -15.31
C ASP A 158 8.53 5.84 -16.21
N ALA A 159 7.67 5.37 -17.12
CA ALA A 159 6.93 6.23 -18.05
C ALA A 159 5.94 7.14 -17.31
N GLY A 160 5.18 6.58 -16.35
CA GLY A 160 4.24 7.35 -15.54
C GLY A 160 4.93 8.40 -14.66
N THR A 161 6.06 8.06 -14.03
CA THR A 161 6.86 9.00 -13.24
C THR A 161 7.41 10.13 -14.10
N ALA A 162 7.97 9.80 -15.27
CA ALA A 162 8.52 10.79 -16.18
C ALA A 162 7.45 11.79 -16.65
N GLN A 163 6.27 11.29 -17.04
CA GLN A 163 5.15 12.13 -17.45
C GLN A 163 4.62 12.99 -16.30
N PHE A 164 4.49 12.43 -15.09
CA PHE A 164 4.07 13.19 -13.91
C PHE A 164 5.05 14.34 -13.58
N VAL A 165 6.36 14.07 -13.60
CA VAL A 165 7.38 15.10 -13.32
C VAL A 165 7.34 16.22 -14.36
N GLU A 166 7.14 15.88 -15.64
CA GLU A 166 6.99 16.83 -16.74
C GLU A 166 5.74 17.71 -16.56
N GLU A 167 4.59 17.12 -16.22
CA GLU A 167 3.32 17.83 -16.11
C GLU A 167 3.13 18.62 -14.81
N ALA A 168 3.57 18.07 -13.67
CA ALA A 168 3.32 18.66 -12.36
C ALA A 168 4.27 19.82 -12.05
N ASN A 169 5.30 20.04 -12.87
CA ASN A 169 6.30 21.10 -12.72
C ASN A 169 6.77 21.25 -11.26
N LEU A 170 7.34 20.17 -10.71
CA LEU A 170 7.64 20.01 -9.29
C LEU A 170 8.74 20.96 -8.76
N GLY A 171 9.15 21.99 -9.50
CA GLY A 171 10.14 22.96 -9.05
C GLY A 171 11.52 22.37 -8.74
N GLY A 172 11.84 21.20 -9.30
CA GLY A 172 13.07 20.45 -9.03
C GLY A 172 12.97 19.45 -7.87
N GLU A 173 11.84 19.38 -7.16
CA GLU A 173 11.59 18.32 -6.18
C GLU A 173 11.41 16.96 -6.87
N LYS A 174 12.03 15.92 -6.29
CA LYS A 174 11.87 14.55 -6.76
C LYS A 174 10.71 13.90 -6.02
N PRO A 175 9.74 13.29 -6.72
CA PRO A 175 8.67 12.58 -6.05
C PRO A 175 9.20 11.38 -5.27
N LEU A 176 8.55 11.09 -4.14
CA LEU A 176 8.71 9.81 -3.48
C LEU A 176 7.99 8.75 -4.30
N VAL A 177 8.74 7.79 -4.83
CA VAL A 177 8.20 6.63 -5.53
C VAL A 177 7.87 5.54 -4.51
N ILE A 178 6.62 5.09 -4.53
CA ILE A 178 6.08 4.08 -3.64
C ILE A 178 5.41 2.99 -4.49
N ILE A 179 5.78 1.74 -4.21
CA ILE A 179 5.09 0.58 -4.75
C ILE A 179 4.12 0.07 -3.68
N GLU A 180 2.82 0.07 -3.98
CA GLU A 180 1.77 -0.29 -3.02
C GLU A 180 1.12 -1.63 -3.35
N MET A 181 1.00 -2.47 -2.33
CA MET A 181 0.19 -3.68 -2.38
C MET A 181 -0.76 -3.77 -1.19
N THR A 182 -1.97 -4.25 -1.45
CA THR A 182 -2.97 -4.44 -0.40
C THR A 182 -2.90 -5.84 0.19
N ILE A 183 -2.93 -5.94 1.52
CA ILE A 183 -2.91 -7.19 2.28
C ILE A 183 -4.15 -8.06 1.97
N ARG A 184 -5.30 -7.47 1.59
CA ARG A 184 -6.51 -8.23 1.21
C ARG A 184 -6.35 -8.99 -0.10
N ASN A 185 -5.57 -8.45 -1.05
CA ASN A 185 -5.24 -9.18 -2.29
C ASN A 185 -4.34 -10.40 -2.04
N LEU A 186 -3.73 -10.48 -0.85
CA LEU A 186 -2.80 -11.51 -0.44
C LEU A 186 -3.47 -12.55 0.47
N LEU A 187 -4.35 -12.12 1.36
CA LEU A 187 -5.11 -12.99 2.28
C LEU A 187 -6.33 -13.67 1.64
N SER A 188 -6.93 -13.09 0.59
CA SER A 188 -8.14 -13.60 -0.07
C SER A 188 -8.03 -15.01 -0.65
N HIS A 189 -6.81 -15.58 -0.68
CA HIS A 189 -6.56 -16.90 -1.22
C HIS A 189 -6.17 -17.95 -0.17
N ASN A 190 -6.04 -17.64 1.13
CA ASN A 190 -5.59 -18.60 2.16
C ASN A 190 -4.29 -19.37 1.80
N LEU A 191 -3.52 -18.86 0.85
CA LEU A 191 -2.47 -19.59 0.13
C LEU A 191 -1.05 -19.12 0.47
N PHE A 192 -0.91 -18.01 1.20
CA PHE A 192 0.39 -17.40 1.48
C PHE A 192 0.57 -17.12 2.97
N GLY A 193 1.63 -17.69 3.54
CA GLY A 193 2.14 -17.30 4.85
C GLY A 193 2.91 -15.98 4.78
N ARG A 194 3.15 -15.37 5.95
CA ARG A 194 3.87 -14.10 6.09
C ARG A 194 5.25 -14.10 5.41
N GLU A 195 5.93 -15.25 5.40
CA GLU A 195 7.21 -15.41 4.70
C GLU A 195 7.10 -15.13 3.21
N THR A 196 6.04 -15.61 2.54
CA THR A 196 5.84 -15.31 1.11
C THR A 196 5.51 -13.84 0.89
N LEU A 197 4.80 -13.20 1.82
CA LEU A 197 4.58 -11.76 1.73
C LEU A 197 5.90 -10.99 1.83
N LEU A 198 6.74 -11.31 2.81
CA LEU A 198 8.06 -10.69 2.95
C LEU A 198 8.94 -10.96 1.71
N ALA A 199 8.87 -12.15 1.12
CA ALA A 199 9.53 -12.46 -0.15
C ALA A 199 9.08 -11.55 -1.29
N LEU A 200 7.76 -11.30 -1.41
CA LEU A 200 7.22 -10.38 -2.40
C LEU A 200 7.73 -8.96 -2.14
N VAL A 201 7.72 -8.52 -0.89
CA VAL A 201 8.28 -7.21 -0.49
C VAL A 201 9.75 -7.12 -0.88
N ASP A 202 10.55 -8.14 -0.64
CA ASP A 202 11.96 -8.18 -1.03
C ASP A 202 12.12 -7.99 -2.55
N THR A 203 11.30 -8.65 -3.37
CA THR A 203 11.37 -8.46 -4.83
C THR A 203 11.09 -7.02 -5.26
N LEU A 204 10.26 -6.29 -4.51
CA LEU A 204 9.90 -4.90 -4.80
C LEU A 204 10.96 -3.93 -4.28
N LEU A 205 11.47 -4.17 -3.06
CA LEU A 205 12.56 -3.38 -2.47
C LEU A 205 13.84 -3.47 -3.31
N ALA A 206 14.08 -4.61 -3.96
CA ALA A 206 15.21 -4.80 -4.88
C ALA A 206 15.20 -3.84 -6.08
N LEU A 207 14.08 -3.17 -6.39
CA LEU A 207 14.01 -2.11 -7.41
C LEU A 207 14.52 -0.75 -6.87
N GLY A 208 14.79 -0.63 -5.56
CA GLY A 208 15.28 0.60 -4.95
C GLY A 208 14.19 1.62 -4.59
N HIS A 209 12.93 1.19 -4.50
CA HIS A 209 11.79 2.03 -4.15
C HIS A 209 11.23 1.67 -2.77
N ASN A 210 10.44 2.60 -2.19
CA ASN A 210 9.72 2.31 -0.96
C ASN A 210 8.54 1.39 -1.27
N VAL A 211 8.24 0.48 -0.35
CA VAL A 211 7.10 -0.42 -0.45
C VAL A 211 6.11 -0.08 0.64
N LEU A 212 4.85 0.10 0.25
CA LEU A 212 3.73 0.34 1.16
C LEU A 212 2.79 -0.87 1.13
N ILE A 213 2.54 -1.46 2.29
CA ILE A 213 1.52 -2.50 2.45
C ILE A 213 0.31 -1.86 3.10
N THR A 214 -0.88 -2.02 2.54
CA THR A 214 -2.10 -1.40 3.09
C THR A 214 -3.27 -2.36 3.23
N ASP A 215 -4.26 -1.98 4.03
CA ASP A 215 -5.58 -2.59 4.06
C ASP A 215 -6.63 -1.83 3.21
N TYR A 216 -6.20 -0.84 2.41
CA TYR A 216 -7.10 0.00 1.64
C TYR A 216 -7.47 -0.68 0.32
N GLN A 217 -8.64 -1.34 0.25
CA GLN A 217 -9.13 -1.89 -1.00
C GLN A 217 -9.43 -0.78 -2.02
N GLU A 218 -10.09 0.28 -1.60
CA GLU A 218 -10.57 1.34 -2.47
C GLU A 218 -9.54 2.47 -2.63
N TYR A 219 -9.37 2.94 -3.86
CA TYR A 219 -8.40 3.99 -4.18
C TYR A 219 -8.69 5.31 -3.46
N TYR A 220 -9.97 5.63 -3.19
CA TYR A 220 -10.31 6.86 -2.46
C TYR A 220 -9.83 6.84 -1.00
N ARG A 221 -9.79 5.66 -0.36
CA ARG A 221 -9.24 5.51 1.00
C ARG A 221 -7.72 5.64 0.98
N LEU A 222 -7.07 5.02 0.00
CA LEU A 222 -5.62 5.14 -0.22
C LEU A 222 -5.19 6.58 -0.51
N SER A 223 -5.92 7.29 -1.38
CA SER A 223 -5.71 8.72 -1.65
C SER A 223 -5.90 9.56 -0.39
N SER A 224 -6.96 9.30 0.38
CA SER A 224 -7.21 10.00 1.66
C SER A 224 -6.11 9.75 2.70
N TYR A 225 -5.55 8.53 2.74
CA TYR A 225 -4.42 8.19 3.59
C TYR A 225 -3.16 8.98 3.20
N LEU A 226 -2.78 8.99 1.92
CA LEU A 226 -1.60 9.75 1.47
C LEU A 226 -1.78 11.26 1.69
N ARG A 227 -2.99 11.78 1.40
CA ARG A 227 -3.35 13.19 1.59
C ARG A 227 -3.28 13.67 3.04
N ARG A 228 -3.35 12.74 4.01
CA ARG A 228 -3.10 13.09 5.41
C ARG A 228 -1.70 13.63 5.63
N TYR A 229 -0.70 13.08 4.93
CA TYR A 229 0.72 13.36 5.20
C TYR A 229 1.36 14.33 4.20
N THR A 230 0.77 14.49 3.00
CA THR A 230 1.25 15.44 2.00
C THR A 230 0.13 16.22 1.32
N GLY A 231 0.35 17.53 1.14
CA GLY A 231 -0.47 18.40 0.31
C GLY A 231 0.08 18.63 -1.10
N LEU A 232 1.24 18.02 -1.44
CA LEU A 232 1.87 18.15 -2.76
C LEU A 232 1.26 17.17 -3.78
N PRO A 233 1.43 17.38 -5.10
CA PRO A 233 0.80 16.54 -6.11
C PRO A 233 1.05 15.03 -5.94
N ILE A 234 0.02 14.21 -6.18
CA ILE A 234 0.09 12.74 -6.12
C ILE A 234 -0.31 12.17 -7.48
N ALA A 235 0.55 11.32 -8.04
CA ALA A 235 0.25 10.47 -9.16
C ALA A 235 -0.01 9.04 -8.69
N ILE A 236 -1.14 8.46 -9.11
CA ILE A 236 -1.41 7.03 -8.93
C ILE A 236 -1.36 6.36 -10.30
N LEU A 237 -0.46 5.40 -10.44
CA LEU A 237 -0.23 4.63 -11.67
C LEU A 237 -1.02 3.32 -11.60
N LEU A 238 -1.77 3.00 -12.65
CA LEU A 238 -2.56 1.78 -12.75
C LEU A 238 -2.77 1.34 -14.21
N GLY A 239 -3.06 0.05 -14.43
CA GLY A 239 -3.46 -0.46 -15.74
C GLY A 239 -4.90 -0.09 -16.11
N ALA A 240 -5.21 -0.07 -17.41
CA ALA A 240 -6.56 0.22 -17.92
C ALA A 240 -7.67 -0.67 -17.31
N ASN A 241 -7.37 -1.92 -16.97
CA ASN A 241 -8.31 -2.81 -16.28
C ASN A 241 -8.73 -2.28 -14.90
N ASN A 242 -7.78 -1.73 -14.12
CA ASN A 242 -8.09 -1.15 -12.81
C ASN A 242 -8.90 0.14 -12.94
N LEU A 243 -8.71 0.89 -14.03
CA LEU A 243 -9.53 2.05 -14.33
C LEU A 243 -10.99 1.64 -14.54
N TYR A 244 -11.24 0.56 -15.25
CA TYR A 244 -12.59 0.02 -15.40
C TYR A 244 -13.19 -0.34 -14.04
N TYR A 245 -12.45 -1.05 -13.18
CA TYR A 245 -12.91 -1.44 -11.84
C TYR A 245 -13.20 -0.26 -10.92
N LEU A 246 -12.55 0.89 -11.10
CA LEU A 246 -12.89 2.11 -10.36
C LEU A 246 -14.33 2.56 -10.58
N PHE A 247 -14.97 2.20 -11.69
CA PHE A 247 -16.36 2.53 -11.99
C PHE A 247 -17.37 1.47 -11.54
N ASP A 248 -16.92 0.44 -10.80
CA ASP A 248 -17.82 -0.53 -10.19
C ASP A 248 -18.48 0.04 -8.93
N GLU A 249 -19.82 0.08 -8.91
CA GLU A 249 -20.63 0.58 -7.80
C GLU A 249 -20.43 -0.18 -6.49
N GLN A 250 -20.06 -1.46 -6.58
CA GLN A 250 -19.93 -2.30 -5.39
C GLN A 250 -18.92 -1.73 -4.39
N TYR A 251 -17.88 -1.03 -4.86
CA TYR A 251 -16.89 -0.38 -4.02
C TYR A 251 -17.40 0.86 -3.27
N TYR A 252 -18.61 1.34 -3.57
CA TYR A 252 -19.13 2.59 -3.06
C TYR A 252 -20.47 2.46 -2.33
N VAL A 253 -21.01 1.25 -2.19
CA VAL A 253 -22.31 1.00 -1.54
C VAL A 253 -22.38 1.47 -0.08
N HIS A 254 -21.21 1.59 0.57
CA HIS A 254 -21.09 2.06 1.96
C HIS A 254 -21.00 3.59 2.07
N LEU A 255 -20.89 4.32 0.95
CA LEU A 255 -20.86 5.78 0.92
C LEU A 255 -22.25 6.34 0.65
N HIS A 256 -22.65 7.36 1.41
CA HIS A 256 -23.98 7.97 1.27
C HIS A 256 -24.16 8.62 -0.11
N GLY A 257 -23.09 9.23 -0.65
CA GLY A 257 -23.06 9.80 -2.00
C GLY A 257 -22.55 8.83 -3.07
N GLY A 258 -22.41 7.53 -2.74
CA GLY A 258 -21.99 6.49 -3.67
C GLY A 258 -20.69 6.81 -4.40
N ILE A 259 -20.63 6.47 -5.69
CA ILE A 259 -19.45 6.65 -6.53
C ILE A 259 -19.00 8.12 -6.63
N LEU A 260 -19.93 9.07 -6.64
CA LEU A 260 -19.59 10.49 -6.74
C LEU A 260 -18.82 10.98 -5.51
N GLU A 261 -19.24 10.52 -4.33
CA GLU A 261 -18.50 10.77 -3.09
C GLU A 261 -17.12 10.10 -3.13
N GLY A 262 -17.05 8.86 -3.60
CA GLY A 262 -15.78 8.13 -3.75
C GLY A 262 -14.79 8.86 -4.65
N PHE A 263 -15.22 9.29 -5.83
CA PHE A 263 -14.39 10.04 -6.77
C PHE A 263 -14.01 11.44 -6.26
N GLY A 264 -14.94 12.12 -5.58
CA GLY A 264 -14.64 13.41 -4.92
C GLY A 264 -13.55 13.29 -3.85
N ARG A 265 -13.52 12.17 -3.11
CA ARG A 265 -12.45 11.85 -2.16
C ARG A 265 -11.15 11.44 -2.86
N LEU A 266 -11.22 10.65 -3.93
CA LEU A 266 -10.06 10.19 -4.70
C LEU A 266 -9.27 11.35 -5.31
N PHE A 267 -9.95 12.26 -6.00
CA PHE A 267 -9.33 13.36 -6.75
C PHE A 267 -9.12 14.63 -5.94
N ARG A 268 -9.08 14.51 -4.60
CA ARG A 268 -8.88 15.64 -3.71
C ARG A 268 -7.47 16.22 -3.85
N GLU A 269 -7.39 17.55 -4.05
CA GLU A 269 -6.15 18.33 -3.99
C GLU A 269 -5.02 17.76 -4.88
N GLN A 270 -5.10 17.94 -6.20
CA GLN A 270 -4.02 17.57 -7.14
C GLN A 270 -3.61 16.09 -7.10
N VAL A 271 -4.58 15.19 -6.94
CA VAL A 271 -4.39 13.75 -7.20
C VAL A 271 -4.77 13.49 -8.65
N LYS A 272 -3.95 12.73 -9.37
CA LYS A 272 -4.20 12.30 -10.75
C LYS A 272 -3.97 10.81 -10.94
N LEU A 273 -4.73 10.20 -11.82
CA LEU A 273 -4.52 8.84 -12.29
C LEU A 273 -3.79 8.85 -13.63
N TYR A 274 -2.70 8.10 -13.69
CA TYR A 274 -1.96 7.83 -14.93
C TYR A 274 -2.20 6.36 -15.30
N VAL A 275 -2.82 6.17 -16.45
CA VAL A 275 -3.38 4.89 -16.85
C VAL A 275 -2.51 4.28 -17.93
N TYR A 276 -1.90 3.15 -17.59
CA TYR A 276 -1.04 2.42 -18.48
C TYR A 276 -1.85 1.65 -19.52
N PRO A 277 -1.57 1.86 -20.82
CA PRO A 277 -2.23 1.13 -21.90
C PRO A 277 -2.04 -0.38 -21.77
N MET A 278 -3.09 -1.14 -22.08
CA MET A 278 -3.08 -2.60 -22.00
C MET A 278 -3.55 -3.21 -23.32
N ALA A 279 -2.96 -4.33 -23.73
CA ALA A 279 -3.45 -5.07 -24.89
C ALA A 279 -4.94 -5.43 -24.74
N ASN A 280 -5.72 -5.23 -25.81
CA ASN A 280 -7.17 -5.40 -25.76
C ASN A 280 -7.59 -6.83 -25.32
N GLU A 281 -6.84 -7.84 -25.74
CA GLU A 281 -7.05 -9.24 -25.33
C GLU A 281 -6.80 -9.46 -23.83
N LEU A 282 -5.76 -8.82 -23.27
CA LEU A 282 -5.48 -8.88 -21.83
C LEU A 282 -6.55 -8.16 -21.03
N PHE A 283 -6.97 -6.98 -21.49
CA PHE A 283 -8.03 -6.21 -20.85
C PHE A 283 -9.34 -7.03 -20.81
N ALA A 284 -9.75 -7.59 -21.94
CA ALA A 284 -10.94 -8.44 -22.02
C ALA A 284 -10.83 -9.67 -21.10
N LYS A 285 -9.66 -10.32 -21.05
CA LYS A 285 -9.42 -11.44 -20.14
C LYS A 285 -9.54 -11.02 -18.68
N SER A 286 -8.90 -9.92 -18.27
CA SER A 286 -8.98 -9.41 -16.90
C SER A 286 -10.42 -9.18 -16.48
N LEU A 287 -11.24 -8.55 -17.33
CA LEU A 287 -12.63 -8.27 -17.02
C LEU A 287 -13.52 -9.52 -17.00
N SER A 288 -13.21 -10.55 -17.79
CA SER A 288 -13.97 -11.82 -17.77
C SER A 288 -13.88 -12.57 -16.44
N GLU A 289 -12.87 -12.28 -15.63
CA GLU A 289 -12.68 -12.82 -14.29
C GLU A 289 -13.47 -12.02 -13.22
N HIS A 290 -14.08 -10.88 -13.59
CA HIS A 290 -14.84 -10.01 -12.69
C HIS A 290 -16.35 -10.21 -12.87
N GLU A 291 -17.05 -10.57 -11.79
CA GLU A 291 -18.50 -10.80 -11.82
C GLU A 291 -19.27 -9.52 -12.20
N GLY A 292 -20.22 -9.63 -13.13
CA GLY A 292 -21.05 -8.51 -13.56
C GLY A 292 -20.40 -7.56 -14.57
N ALA A 293 -19.25 -7.91 -15.15
CA ALA A 293 -18.64 -7.14 -16.22
C ALA A 293 -19.43 -7.24 -17.53
N ASP A 294 -20.19 -6.18 -17.88
CA ASP A 294 -20.76 -5.98 -19.22
C ASP A 294 -19.67 -5.48 -20.18
N VAL A 295 -18.84 -6.40 -20.69
CA VAL A 295 -17.70 -6.04 -21.53
C VAL A 295 -18.09 -5.98 -23.00
N VAL A 296 -17.87 -4.83 -23.62
CA VAL A 296 -17.72 -4.73 -25.07
C VAL A 296 -16.24 -4.39 -25.35
N PRO A 297 -15.43 -5.34 -25.82
CA PRO A 297 -14.06 -5.03 -26.23
C PRO A 297 -14.08 -3.92 -27.28
N SER A 298 -13.13 -2.98 -27.22
CA SER A 298 -13.01 -1.93 -28.23
C SER A 298 -12.65 -2.58 -29.58
N GLN A 299 -13.65 -2.83 -30.42
CA GLN A 299 -13.48 -3.54 -31.68
C GLN A 299 -12.48 -2.80 -32.58
N GLY A 300 -11.49 -3.52 -33.10
CA GLY A 300 -10.47 -2.97 -34.00
C GLY A 300 -9.31 -2.24 -33.31
N MET A 301 -9.31 -2.10 -31.98
CA MET A 301 -8.21 -1.48 -31.23
C MET A 301 -7.22 -2.53 -30.71
N LYS A 302 -5.92 -2.29 -30.89
CA LYS A 302 -4.86 -3.15 -30.36
C LYS A 302 -4.65 -2.97 -28.86
N PHE A 303 -4.77 -1.73 -28.38
CA PHE A 303 -4.58 -1.35 -26.98
C PHE A 303 -5.82 -0.62 -26.47
N VAL A 304 -6.13 -0.84 -25.20
CA VAL A 304 -7.11 -0.08 -24.43
C VAL A 304 -6.38 1.04 -23.69
N THR A 305 -6.85 2.26 -23.86
CA THR A 305 -6.32 3.50 -23.28
C THR A 305 -7.47 4.32 -22.69
N VAL A 306 -7.19 5.45 -22.03
CA VAL A 306 -8.25 6.33 -21.50
C VAL A 306 -9.15 6.83 -22.63
N GLU A 307 -8.59 7.09 -23.81
CA GLU A 307 -9.32 7.64 -24.96
C GLU A 307 -10.36 6.67 -25.54
N ASN A 308 -10.18 5.36 -25.37
CA ASN A 308 -11.01 4.34 -26.02
C ASN A 308 -11.65 3.33 -25.07
N ILE A 309 -11.40 3.42 -23.77
CA ILE A 309 -12.02 2.57 -22.77
C ILE A 309 -13.52 2.85 -22.70
N GLN A 310 -14.31 1.78 -22.64
CA GLN A 310 -15.76 1.89 -22.49
C GLN A 310 -16.15 1.61 -21.04
N VAL A 311 -16.65 2.65 -20.37
CA VAL A 311 -17.30 2.53 -19.05
C VAL A 311 -18.81 2.33 -19.20
N GLN A 312 -19.46 1.83 -18.15
CA GLN A 312 -20.91 1.65 -18.12
C GLN A 312 -21.63 2.96 -18.48
N ARG A 313 -22.73 2.87 -19.25
CA ARG A 313 -23.45 4.03 -19.81
C ARG A 313 -23.80 5.10 -18.77
N LYS A 314 -24.23 4.69 -17.57
CA LYS A 314 -24.57 5.62 -16.47
C LYS A 314 -23.40 6.46 -15.97
N TYR A 315 -22.16 6.04 -16.24
CA TYR A 315 -20.93 6.70 -15.78
C TYR A 315 -20.12 7.42 -16.84
N GLN A 316 -20.55 7.36 -18.10
CA GLN A 316 -19.86 8.06 -19.18
C GLN A 316 -19.71 9.57 -18.91
N GLY A 317 -20.75 10.23 -18.39
CA GLY A 317 -20.67 11.66 -18.06
C GLY A 317 -19.61 11.98 -16.99
N LEU A 318 -19.53 11.18 -15.94
CA LEU A 318 -18.50 11.32 -14.90
C LEU A 318 -17.11 11.06 -15.48
N PHE A 319 -16.96 9.99 -16.27
CA PHE A 319 -15.70 9.65 -16.91
C PHE A 319 -15.19 10.78 -17.82
N PHE A 320 -16.03 11.32 -18.70
CA PHE A 320 -15.66 12.43 -19.58
C PHE A 320 -15.26 13.67 -18.79
N TYR A 321 -15.99 14.01 -17.72
CA TYR A 321 -15.59 15.12 -16.85
C TYR A 321 -14.17 14.95 -16.28
N LEU A 322 -13.85 13.75 -15.79
CA LEU A 322 -12.54 13.46 -15.19
C LEU A 322 -11.41 13.46 -16.23
N TRP A 323 -11.70 12.93 -17.43
CA TRP A 323 -10.75 12.92 -18.53
C TRP A 323 -10.51 14.33 -19.09
N ASP A 324 -11.56 15.10 -19.37
CA ASP A 324 -11.47 16.50 -19.85
C ASP A 324 -10.75 17.40 -18.84
N SER A 325 -10.96 17.14 -17.54
CA SER A 325 -10.27 17.84 -16.45
C SER A 325 -8.82 17.37 -16.23
N ARG A 326 -8.32 16.41 -17.02
CA ARG A 326 -7.00 15.77 -16.90
C ARG A 326 -6.73 15.18 -15.51
N LEU A 327 -7.78 14.74 -14.83
CA LEU A 327 -7.66 13.98 -13.58
C LEU A 327 -7.33 12.52 -13.87
N ILE A 328 -7.76 12.01 -15.02
CA ILE A 328 -7.41 10.69 -15.55
C ILE A 328 -6.75 10.92 -16.90
N THR A 329 -5.55 10.37 -17.09
CA THR A 329 -4.79 10.51 -18.34
C THR A 329 -4.09 9.20 -18.69
N SER A 330 -3.89 8.96 -19.98
CA SER A 330 -3.09 7.84 -20.47
C SER A 330 -1.60 8.10 -20.22
N ILE A 331 -0.83 7.03 -20.01
CA ILE A 331 0.63 7.09 -20.07
C ILE A 331 1.05 7.02 -21.55
N ASP A 332 1.67 8.08 -22.05
CA ASP A 332 1.93 8.24 -23.49
C ASP A 332 3.19 7.50 -23.95
N LYS A 333 4.28 7.60 -23.19
CA LYS A 333 5.62 7.09 -23.56
C LYS A 333 5.83 5.68 -23.00
N TYR A 334 4.99 4.72 -23.40
CA TYR A 334 5.03 3.32 -22.93
C TYR A 334 5.59 2.36 -23.99
N SER A 335 6.00 1.16 -23.58
CA SER A 335 6.40 0.08 -24.47
C SER A 335 5.20 -0.76 -24.93
N PRO A 336 4.86 -0.78 -26.24
CA PRO A 336 3.77 -1.61 -26.77
C PRO A 336 4.00 -3.11 -26.60
N GLU A 337 5.26 -3.54 -26.53
CA GLU A 337 5.64 -4.94 -26.29
C GLU A 337 5.34 -5.33 -24.84
N LEU A 338 5.72 -4.48 -23.88
CA LEU A 338 5.46 -4.72 -22.46
C LEU A 338 3.99 -4.52 -22.09
N ALA A 339 3.24 -3.68 -22.81
CA ALA A 339 1.78 -3.55 -22.64
C ALA A 339 0.98 -4.83 -22.98
N GLN A 340 1.64 -5.83 -23.56
CA GLN A 340 1.08 -7.17 -23.81
C GLN A 340 1.50 -8.20 -22.75
N LEU A 341 2.25 -7.80 -21.72
CA LEU A 341 2.76 -8.69 -20.69
C LEU A 341 1.92 -8.63 -19.42
N HIS A 342 1.37 -9.77 -19.01
CA HIS A 342 0.64 -9.93 -17.75
C HIS A 342 1.37 -10.90 -16.81
N SER A 343 1.28 -10.64 -15.49
CA SER A 343 1.96 -11.45 -14.46
C SER A 343 1.54 -12.92 -14.47
N SER A 344 0.29 -13.23 -14.87
CA SER A 344 -0.17 -14.62 -14.99
C SER A 344 0.57 -15.44 -16.05
N PHE A 345 1.06 -14.81 -17.12
CA PHE A 345 1.91 -15.47 -18.11
C PHE A 345 3.28 -15.83 -17.51
N VAL A 346 3.90 -14.87 -16.81
CA VAL A 346 5.19 -15.11 -16.12
C VAL A 346 5.04 -16.19 -15.04
N ARG A 347 3.94 -16.16 -14.27
CA ARG A 347 3.64 -17.16 -13.25
C ARG A 347 3.49 -18.56 -13.85
N LYS A 348 2.86 -18.68 -15.02
CA LYS A 348 2.74 -19.94 -15.75
C LYS A 348 4.13 -20.50 -16.10
N LEU A 349 5.01 -19.66 -16.64
CA LEU A 349 6.38 -20.06 -16.99
C LEU A 349 7.19 -20.52 -15.76
N ILE A 350 7.07 -19.82 -14.63
CA ILE A 350 7.74 -20.21 -13.37
C ILE A 350 7.26 -21.61 -12.93
N ARG A 351 5.95 -21.86 -12.95
CA ARG A 351 5.37 -23.17 -12.58
C ARG A 351 5.78 -24.31 -13.51
N GLU A 352 6.00 -24.00 -14.78
CA GLU A 352 6.50 -24.95 -15.79
C GLU A 352 8.02 -25.15 -15.72
N ASN A 353 8.72 -24.53 -14.74
CA ASN A 353 10.19 -24.48 -14.66
C ASN A 353 10.85 -23.98 -15.95
N ASN A 354 10.16 -23.12 -16.71
CA ASN A 354 10.65 -22.58 -17.97
C ASN A 354 11.49 -21.31 -17.72
N PRO A 355 12.82 -21.31 -17.93
CA PRO A 355 13.70 -20.19 -17.58
C PRO A 355 13.42 -18.90 -18.37
N GLU A 356 12.58 -18.95 -19.41
CA GLU A 356 12.16 -17.77 -20.16
C GLU A 356 11.46 -16.71 -19.29
N TRP A 357 10.89 -17.08 -18.14
CA TRP A 357 10.26 -16.11 -17.22
C TRP A 357 11.22 -14.98 -16.81
N LYS A 358 12.53 -15.26 -16.75
CA LYS A 358 13.58 -14.30 -16.38
C LYS A 358 13.67 -13.10 -17.32
N LYS A 359 13.21 -13.24 -18.58
CA LYS A 359 13.19 -12.16 -19.57
C LYS A 359 12.07 -11.14 -19.33
N TYR A 360 11.09 -11.48 -18.48
CA TYR A 360 9.87 -10.71 -18.29
C TYR A 360 9.77 -10.05 -16.91
N VAL A 361 10.80 -10.21 -16.08
CA VAL A 361 10.88 -9.62 -14.74
C VAL A 361 12.14 -8.74 -14.61
N PRO A 362 12.17 -7.80 -13.65
CA PRO A 362 13.39 -7.04 -13.37
C PRO A 362 14.52 -7.96 -12.91
N ALA A 363 15.74 -7.72 -13.37
CA ALA A 363 16.90 -8.55 -13.03
C ALA A 363 17.14 -8.69 -11.52
N ALA A 364 16.86 -7.62 -10.76
CA ALA A 364 16.99 -7.58 -9.31
C ALA A 364 16.02 -8.51 -8.57
N ALA A 365 14.88 -8.85 -9.17
CA ALA A 365 13.88 -9.74 -8.57
C ALA A 365 14.19 -11.23 -8.81
N ILE A 366 14.98 -11.57 -9.82
CA ILE A 366 15.31 -12.95 -10.21
C ILE A 366 15.90 -13.77 -9.05
N PRO A 367 16.99 -13.36 -8.38
CA PRO A 367 17.61 -14.18 -7.33
C PRO A 367 16.64 -14.46 -6.18
N ILE A 368 15.84 -13.48 -5.78
CA ILE A 368 14.86 -13.60 -4.71
C ILE A 368 13.77 -14.61 -5.09
N ILE A 369 13.26 -14.54 -6.33
CA ILE A 369 12.27 -15.49 -6.85
C ILE A 369 12.81 -16.92 -6.83
N GLU A 370 14.07 -17.12 -7.21
CA GLU A 370 14.71 -18.44 -7.25
C GLU A 370 15.03 -18.99 -5.84
N GLU A 371 15.65 -18.20 -4.99
CA GLU A 371 16.09 -18.59 -3.65
C GLU A 371 14.90 -18.87 -2.73
N GLN A 372 13.89 -18.00 -2.74
CA GLN A 372 12.71 -18.12 -1.89
C GLN A 372 11.60 -18.97 -2.51
N LYS A 373 11.80 -19.47 -3.75
CA LYS A 373 10.89 -20.36 -4.50
C LYS A 373 9.44 -19.86 -4.56
N ILE A 374 9.25 -18.54 -4.59
CA ILE A 374 7.92 -17.95 -4.68
C ILE A 374 7.29 -18.23 -6.06
N PHE A 375 5.96 -18.35 -6.07
CA PHE A 375 5.14 -18.69 -7.25
C PHE A 375 5.25 -20.13 -7.81
N THR A 376 6.05 -21.00 -7.17
CA THR A 376 6.22 -22.39 -7.61
C THR A 376 5.04 -23.30 -7.26
N THR A 377 4.24 -22.94 -6.26
CA THR A 377 3.07 -23.71 -5.80
C THR A 377 1.75 -23.15 -6.36
N SER A 378 0.71 -23.99 -6.30
CA SER A 378 -0.66 -23.67 -6.71
C SER A 378 -1.34 -22.72 -5.73
N GLY A 379 -0.88 -21.47 -5.69
CA GLY A 379 -1.49 -20.38 -4.93
C GLY A 379 -1.57 -19.07 -5.69
#